data_AF-A0A3L6NB74-F1
#
_entry.id   AF-A0A3L6NB74-F1
#
_cell.length_a   1.000
_cell.length_b   1.000
_cell.length_c   1.000
_cell.angle_alpha   90.00
_cell.angle_beta   90.00
_cell.angle_gamma   90.00
#
_symmetry.space_group_name_H-M   'P 1'
#
loop_
_entity.id
_entity.type
_entity.pdbx_description
1 polymer ?
#
loop_
_entity_poly.entity_id
_entity_poly.type
_entity_poly.pdbx_seq_one_letter_code
_entity_poly.pdbx_strand_id
1 'polypeptide(L)'
;MERTIDQELRMRQATIDDLDGITKLAIEAFPDDPERDYRFPYRHEYPEDQWKWTRVEYEGFLKQPESYDILVIEAGQKLVALGIWDVSGLTGVKPSMSASILTS
;
A
#
# COMPACT_ATOMS: atom_id res chain seq x y z
N MET A 1 23.78 16.32 -6.17
CA MET A 1 22.74 16.98 -5.34
C MET A 1 22.68 16.20 -4.05
N GLU A 2 23.29 16.73 -2.99
CA GLU A 2 23.22 16.14 -1.66
C GLU A 2 21.76 16.27 -1.17
N ARG A 3 21.10 15.15 -0.90
CA ARG A 3 19.80 15.17 -0.22
C ARG A 3 20.08 15.44 1.25
N THR A 4 20.00 16.69 1.68
CA THR A 4 19.75 17.01 3.09
C THR A 4 18.27 16.72 3.35
N ILE A 5 17.96 15.50 3.79
CA ILE A 5 16.66 15.25 4.40
C ILE A 5 16.75 15.86 5.80
N ASP A 6 16.52 17.17 5.89
CA ASP A 6 16.45 17.89 7.18
C ASP A 6 15.17 17.53 7.97
N GLN A 7 14.39 16.55 7.48
CA GLN A 7 13.19 16.06 8.15
C GLN A 7 13.48 14.75 8.86
N GLU A 8 13.15 14.71 10.15
CA GLU A 8 13.18 13.49 10.95
C GLU A 8 12.27 12.43 10.33
N LEU A 9 12.80 11.22 10.17
CA LEU A 9 12.03 10.07 9.72
C LEU A 9 11.39 9.39 10.91
N ARG A 10 10.06 9.25 10.90
CA ARG A 10 9.32 8.56 11.95
C ARG A 10 8.69 7.29 11.41
N MET A 11 9.00 6.16 12.04
CA MET A 11 8.35 4.89 11.76
C MET A 11 7.17 4.67 12.72
N ARG A 12 6.04 4.20 12.19
CA ARG A 12 4.87 3.80 13.00
C ARG A 12 4.02 2.77 12.27
N GLN A 13 3.14 2.09 13.00
CA GLN A 13 2.05 1.34 12.38
C GLN A 13 1.13 2.28 11.60
N ALA A 14 0.66 1.79 10.46
CA ALA A 14 -0.32 2.49 9.65
C ALA A 14 -1.72 2.39 10.28
N THR A 15 -2.54 3.39 10.03
CA THR A 15 -3.97 3.40 10.38
C THR A 15 -4.81 3.53 9.12
N ILE A 16 -6.14 3.41 9.27
CA ILE A 16 -7.06 3.62 8.15
C ILE A 16 -6.96 5.03 7.54
N ASP A 17 -6.54 6.02 8.32
CA ASP A 17 -6.36 7.40 7.86
C ASP A 17 -5.18 7.53 6.88
N ASP A 18 -4.27 6.56 6.87
CA ASP A 18 -3.13 6.52 5.94
C ASP A 18 -3.48 5.97 4.55
N LEU A 19 -4.68 5.42 4.37
CA LEU A 19 -5.06 4.64 3.19
C LEU A 19 -4.76 5.36 1.87
N ASP A 20 -5.13 6.63 1.74
CA ASP A 20 -4.89 7.38 0.51
C ASP A 20 -3.39 7.67 0.31
N GLY A 21 -2.66 7.93 1.40
CA GLY A 21 -1.20 8.14 1.36
C GLY A 21 -0.44 6.88 0.94
N ILE A 22 -0.83 5.74 1.49
CA ILE A 22 -0.28 4.42 1.16
C ILE A 22 -0.61 4.04 -0.28
N THR A 23 -1.86 4.23 -0.71
CA THR A 23 -2.31 3.96 -2.08
C THR A 23 -1.46 4.75 -3.08
N LYS A 24 -1.30 6.05 -2.82
CA LYS A 24 -0.47 6.92 -3.64
C LYS A 24 0.98 6.44 -3.69
N LEU A 25 1.57 6.20 -2.52
CA LEU A 25 2.96 5.76 -2.41
C LEU A 25 3.18 4.42 -3.13
N ALA A 26 2.26 3.47 -3.01
CA ALA A 26 2.33 2.19 -3.69
C ALA A 26 2.34 2.35 -5.21
N ILE A 27 1.52 3.24 -5.76
CA ILE A 27 1.48 3.52 -7.21
C ILE A 27 2.75 4.23 -7.68
N GLU A 28 3.22 5.22 -6.93
CA GLU A 28 4.37 6.04 -7.32
C GLU A 28 5.72 5.36 -7.10
N ALA A 29 5.80 4.35 -6.22
CA ALA A 29 7.06 3.66 -5.91
C ALA A 29 7.60 2.82 -7.08
N PHE A 30 6.74 2.42 -8.02
CA PHE A 30 7.08 1.48 -9.09
C PHE A 30 6.51 1.95 -10.44
N PRO A 31 6.95 3.10 -10.97
CA PRO A 31 6.39 3.66 -12.20
C PRO A 31 6.65 2.78 -13.42
N ASP A 32 7.80 2.09 -13.46
CA ASP A 32 8.29 1.31 -14.61
C ASP A 32 8.25 -0.21 -14.36
N ASP A 33 7.53 -0.65 -13.33
CA ASP A 33 7.43 -2.08 -13.00
C ASP A 33 6.48 -2.80 -13.99
N PRO A 34 6.99 -3.77 -14.78
CA PRO A 34 6.18 -4.47 -15.78
C PRO A 34 5.05 -5.30 -15.16
N GLU A 35 5.15 -5.69 -13.88
CA GLU A 35 4.04 -6.35 -13.19
C GLU A 35 2.80 -5.44 -13.12
N ARG A 36 3.01 -4.11 -13.03
CA ARG A 36 1.91 -3.15 -13.02
C ARG A 36 1.21 -3.04 -14.36
N ASP A 37 1.95 -3.11 -15.47
CA ASP A 37 1.36 -3.14 -16.80
C ASP A 37 0.59 -4.44 -17.03
N TYR A 38 1.00 -5.55 -16.42
CA TYR A 38 0.23 -6.79 -16.45
C TYR A 38 -1.07 -6.70 -15.64
N ARG A 39 -1.03 -6.17 -14.40
CA ARG A 39 -2.22 -6.03 -13.54
C ARG A 39 -3.19 -4.94 -14.05
N PHE A 40 -2.65 -3.88 -14.64
CA PHE A 40 -3.40 -2.72 -15.13
C PHE A 40 -2.95 -2.33 -16.55
N PRO A 41 -3.35 -3.11 -17.59
CA PRO A 41 -2.86 -2.91 -18.97
C PRO A 41 -3.11 -1.53 -19.56
N TYR A 42 -4.16 -0.85 -19.09
CA TYR A 42 -4.55 0.48 -19.56
C TYR A 42 -4.30 1.57 -18.51
N ARG A 43 -3.40 1.38 -17.54
CA ARG A 43 -3.18 2.37 -16.46
C ARG A 43 -2.76 3.76 -16.93
N HIS A 44 -2.20 3.87 -18.14
CA HIS A 44 -1.84 5.16 -18.74
C HIS A 44 -3.03 5.88 -19.36
N GLU A 45 -4.08 5.15 -19.76
CA GLU A 45 -5.33 5.70 -20.31
C GLU A 45 -6.38 5.90 -19.22
N TYR A 46 -6.44 4.99 -18.24
CA TYR A 46 -7.40 4.96 -17.13
C TYR A 46 -6.67 4.80 -15.76
N PRO A 47 -5.89 5.81 -15.32
CA PRO A 47 -5.15 5.74 -14.05
C PRO A 47 -6.05 5.59 -12.82
N GLU A 48 -7.32 5.98 -12.92
CA GLU A 48 -8.33 5.83 -11.87
C GLU A 48 -8.64 4.37 -11.53
N ASP A 49 -8.53 3.45 -12.50
CA ASP A 49 -8.75 2.03 -12.25
C ASP A 49 -7.62 1.46 -11.37
N GLN A 50 -6.38 1.83 -11.68
CA GLN A 50 -5.23 1.48 -10.85
C GLN A 50 -5.39 2.04 -9.44
N TRP A 51 -5.79 3.31 -9.31
CA TRP A 51 -6.06 3.93 -8.00
C TRP A 51 -7.12 3.17 -7.22
N LYS A 52 -8.31 2.96 -7.83
CA LYS A 52 -9.45 2.32 -7.19
C LYS A 52 -9.11 0.94 -6.66
N TRP A 53 -8.49 0.10 -7.48
CA TRP A 53 -8.18 -1.28 -7.09
C TRP A 53 -7.01 -1.37 -6.10
N THR A 54 -5.98 -0.55 -6.26
CA THR A 54 -4.89 -0.46 -5.27
C THR A 54 -5.47 -0.01 -3.92
N ARG A 55 -6.36 0.98 -3.91
CA ARG A 55 -7.00 1.44 -2.67
C ARG A 55 -7.80 0.33 -1.98
N VAL A 56 -8.59 -0.44 -2.74
CA VAL A 56 -9.37 -1.57 -2.19
C VAL A 56 -8.46 -2.64 -1.59
N GLU A 57 -7.36 -2.98 -2.26
CA GLU A 57 -6.37 -3.96 -1.78
C GLU A 57 -5.77 -3.53 -0.43
N TYR A 58 -5.27 -2.29 -0.35
CA TYR A 58 -4.66 -1.75 0.87
C TYR A 58 -5.66 -1.52 2.01
N GLU A 59 -6.89 -1.12 1.68
CA GLU A 59 -7.99 -1.07 2.65
C GLU A 59 -8.28 -2.46 3.24
N GLY A 60 -8.18 -3.51 2.41
CA GLY A 60 -8.31 -4.90 2.84
C GLY A 60 -7.23 -5.32 3.84
N PHE A 61 -5.97 -4.91 3.64
CA PHE A 61 -4.89 -5.16 4.60
C PHE A 61 -5.12 -4.40 5.92
N LEU A 62 -5.43 -3.11 5.87
CA LEU A 62 -5.65 -2.28 7.07
C LEU A 62 -6.84 -2.72 7.91
N LYS A 63 -7.85 -3.36 7.31
CA LYS A 63 -9.03 -3.90 8.01
C LYS A 63 -8.81 -5.26 8.66
N GLN A 64 -7.65 -5.90 8.44
CA GLN A 64 -7.32 -7.22 8.96
C GLN A 64 -6.01 -7.18 9.76
N PRO A 65 -5.92 -6.35 10.83
CA PRO A 65 -4.68 -6.20 11.62
C PRO A 65 -4.21 -7.49 12.29
N GLU A 66 -5.10 -8.47 12.46
CA GLU A 66 -4.77 -9.80 12.94
C GLU A 66 -4.10 -10.69 11.88
N SER A 67 -4.20 -10.34 10.60
CA SER A 67 -3.59 -11.09 9.49
C SER A 67 -2.45 -10.34 8.82
N TYR A 68 -2.52 -9.01 8.78
CA TYR A 68 -1.53 -8.15 8.17
C TYR A 68 -1.10 -7.04 9.10
N ASP A 69 0.21 -6.75 9.12
CA ASP A 69 0.74 -5.55 9.76
C ASP A 69 1.35 -4.64 8.70
N ILE A 70 1.11 -3.33 8.82
CA ILE A 70 1.61 -2.33 7.89
C ILE A 70 2.40 -1.30 8.68
N LEU A 71 3.68 -1.16 8.35
CA LEU A 71 4.53 -0.09 8.87
C LEU A 71 4.69 0.98 7.80
N VAL A 72 4.62 2.24 8.22
CA VAL A 72 4.89 3.40 7.37
C VAL A 72 6.03 4.22 7.96
N ILE A 73 6.77 4.89 7.09
CA ILE A 73 7.77 5.90 7.45
C ILE A 73 7.27 7.26 6.97
N GLU A 74 7.25 8.23 7.88
CA GLU A 74 6.86 9.61 7.63
C GLU A 74 8.09 10.52 7.56
N ALA A 75 8.11 11.43 6.58
CA ALA A 75 8.96 12.61 6.58
C ALA A 75 8.05 13.84 6.67
N GLY A 76 8.02 14.48 7.84
CA GLY A 76 7.02 15.51 8.14
C GLY A 76 5.60 14.95 8.13
N GLN A 77 4.76 15.42 7.20
CA GLN A 77 3.36 14.96 7.04
C GLN A 77 3.18 14.00 5.84
N LYS A 78 4.27 13.53 5.22
CA LYS A 78 4.21 12.68 4.03
C LYS A 78 4.70 11.28 4.36
N LEU A 79 3.95 10.27 3.93
CA LEU A 79 4.44 8.89 3.88
C LEU A 79 5.50 8.79 2.78
N VAL A 80 6.65 8.22 3.12
CA VAL A 80 7.80 8.08 2.20
C VAL A 80 8.25 6.63 2.00
N ALA A 81 7.83 5.73 2.89
CA ALA A 81 8.02 4.30 2.73
C ALA A 81 6.87 3.55 3.40
N LEU A 82 6.62 2.33 2.92
CA LEU A 82 5.70 1.39 3.53
C LEU A 82 6.28 -0.03 3.48
N GLY A 83 5.91 -0.86 4.43
CA GLY A 83 6.12 -2.30 4.39
C GLY A 83 4.86 -3.01 4.87
N ILE A 84 4.55 -4.14 4.25
CA ILE A 84 3.40 -4.98 4.59
C ILE A 84 3.92 -6.38 4.91
N TRP A 85 3.45 -6.95 6.00
CA TRP A 85 3.79 -8.31 6.42
C TRP A 85 2.54 -9.13 6.65
N ASP A 86 2.57 -10.39 6.23
CA ASP A 86 1.65 -11.42 6.71
C ASP A 86 2.07 -11.82 8.13
N VAL A 87 1.21 -11.53 9.11
CA VAL A 87 1.40 -11.86 10.53
C VAL A 87 0.43 -12.94 11.00
N SER A 88 -0.34 -13.56 10.10
CA SER A 88 -1.31 -14.61 10.41
C SER A 88 -0.67 -15.82 11.12
N GLY A 89 0.60 -16.10 10.84
CA GLY A 89 1.37 -17.14 11.52
C GLY A 89 1.63 -16.84 13.02
N LEU A 90 1.60 -15.57 13.41
CA LEU A 90 1.77 -15.14 14.81
C LEU A 90 0.44 -15.12 15.57
N THR A 91 -0.66 -14.81 14.89
CA THR A 91 -1.98 -14.65 15.52
C THR A 91 -2.86 -15.89 15.44
N GLY A 92 -2.57 -16.79 14.48
CA GLY A 92 -3.42 -17.93 14.14
C GLY A 92 -4.68 -17.57 13.36
N VAL A 93 -4.90 -16.29 13.02
CA VAL A 93 -6.03 -15.84 12.20
C VAL A 93 -5.60 -15.76 10.74
N LYS A 94 -6.23 -16.55 9.88
CA LYS A 94 -5.95 -16.52 8.44
C LYS A 94 -6.59 -15.29 7.79
N PRO A 95 -5.94 -14.69 6.77
CA PRO A 95 -6.55 -13.64 5.98
C PRO A 95 -7.90 -14.10 5.40
N SER A 96 -8.92 -13.26 5.55
CA SER A 96 -10.17 -13.46 4.83
C SER A 96 -9.96 -13.13 3.35
N MET A 97 -10.42 -14.00 2.46
CA MET A 97 -10.43 -13.72 1.02
C MET A 97 -11.52 -12.70 0.72
N SER A 98 -11.28 -11.43 0.99
CA SER A 98 -12.20 -10.34 0.65
C SER A 98 -11.49 -9.24 -0.12
N ALA A 99 -10.95 -9.56 -1.30
CA ALA A 99 -10.70 -8.59 -2.38
C ALA A 99 -10.27 -9.18 -3.74
N SER A 100 -10.11 -10.51 -3.90
CA SER A 100 -9.50 -11.05 -5.14
C SER A 100 -10.35 -12.03 -5.95
N ILE A 101 -11.67 -12.03 -5.80
CA ILE A 101 -12.57 -12.77 -6.72
C ILE A 101 -13.56 -11.79 -7.34
N LEU A 102 -13.03 -10.87 -8.15
CA LEU A 102 -13.76 -10.21 -9.23
C LEU A 102 -12.83 -10.12 -10.45
N THR A 103 -12.25 -11.25 -10.85
CA THR A 103 -11.89 -11.46 -12.26
C THR A 103 -13.13 -12.02 -12.94
N SER A 104 -13.57 -11.29 -13.97
CA SER A 104 -14.67 -11.63 -14.89
C SER A 104 -14.61 -13.04 -15.45
#